data_AF-F1Z2H7-F1
#
_entry.id   AF-F1Z2H7-F1
#
_cell.length_a   1.000
_cell.length_b   1.000
_cell.length_c   1.000
_cell.angle_alpha   90.00
_cell.angle_beta   90.00
_cell.angle_gamma   90.00
#
_symmetry.space_group_name_H-M   'P 1'
#
loop_
_entity.id
_entity.type
_entity.pdbx_description
1 polymer ?
#
loop_
_entity_poly.entity_id
_entity_poly.type
_entity_poly.pdbx_seq_one_letter_code
_entity_poly.pdbx_strand_id
1 'polypeptide(L)'
;MTINLQTAMTEYNKAAHPGKVFQDQNNRKIGVVSQVYDNTTFSGEQVYAVVDDRSIPGEDVKEVTVLFKGSTSPTDFLKDPVDVVNDWLFNDLPMAKNIFFMNDSGNPFYNKAASPQLKASSRELNAIMETYPNAKIKLSGHSLGGMNAQYAVSNIKDKKALKRINSVHIYNSPDIYPTLTKEQNKTAYSIKSKIIVYADPKDSISMVGRKGKSWK
;
A
#
# COMPACT_ATOMS: atom_id res chain seq x y z
N MET A 1 12.19 -12.39 11.11
CA MET A 1 11.08 -11.41 11.07
C MET A 1 11.69 -10.07 10.70
N THR A 2 11.75 -9.78 9.41
CA THR A 2 12.79 -8.96 8.76
C THR A 2 12.31 -7.54 8.51
N ILE A 3 12.99 -6.53 9.11
CA ILE A 3 13.19 -5.08 8.76
C ILE A 3 12.07 -4.29 8.04
N ASN A 4 11.33 -4.90 7.12
CA ASN A 4 10.34 -4.31 6.26
C ASN A 4 8.92 -4.21 6.90
N LEU A 5 8.46 -5.21 7.67
CA LEU A 5 7.23 -5.06 8.49
C LEU A 5 7.42 -3.94 9.53
N GLN A 6 8.63 -3.90 10.09
CA GLN A 6 9.07 -2.89 11.06
C GLN A 6 9.08 -1.48 10.46
N THR A 7 9.47 -1.35 9.18
CA THR A 7 9.41 -0.11 8.40
C THR A 7 7.95 0.31 8.13
N ALA A 8 7.10 -0.63 7.71
CA ALA A 8 5.67 -0.37 7.50
C ALA A 8 4.96 0.04 8.81
N MET A 9 5.38 -0.51 9.96
CA MET A 9 4.85 -0.08 11.26
C MET A 9 5.45 1.26 11.76
N THR A 10 6.54 1.74 11.18
CA THR A 10 7.06 3.09 11.47
C THR A 10 6.19 4.18 10.80
N GLU A 11 5.31 3.81 9.86
CA GLU A 11 4.31 4.69 9.22
C GLU A 11 3.39 5.41 10.21
N TYR A 12 3.44 5.03 11.49
CA TYR A 12 2.65 5.62 12.56
C TYR A 12 3.35 6.70 13.37
N ASN A 13 4.54 7.15 12.95
CA ASN A 13 5.05 8.44 13.39
C ASN A 13 4.09 9.53 12.88
N LYS A 14 3.24 10.04 13.78
CA LYS A 14 2.19 11.06 13.56
C LYS A 14 2.69 12.41 12.99
N ALA A 15 3.95 12.50 12.57
CA ALA A 15 4.62 13.71 12.12
C ALA A 15 5.46 13.48 10.85
N ALA A 16 4.95 12.72 9.88
CA ALA A 16 5.60 12.63 8.57
C ALA A 16 5.48 14.00 7.86
N HIS A 17 6.61 14.67 7.67
CA HIS A 17 6.72 15.93 6.94
C HIS A 17 7.99 15.90 6.09
N PRO A 18 8.09 16.68 4.99
CA PRO A 18 9.31 16.75 4.21
C PRO A 18 10.53 17.08 5.08
N GLY A 19 11.62 16.35 4.89
CA GLY A 19 12.86 16.48 5.67
C GLY A 19 12.93 15.62 6.93
N LYS A 20 11.81 14.98 7.33
CA LYS A 20 11.84 14.01 8.43
C LYS A 20 12.68 12.80 8.04
N VAL A 21 13.62 12.40 8.90
CA VAL A 21 14.32 11.14 8.77
C VAL A 21 13.39 10.01 9.20
N PHE A 22 13.12 9.08 8.30
CA PHE A 22 12.47 7.81 8.64
C PHE A 22 13.53 6.82 9.10
N GLN A 23 13.26 6.17 10.23
CA GLN A 23 14.13 5.14 10.82
C GLN A 23 13.31 3.88 11.09
N ASP A 24 13.92 2.71 11.04
CA ASP A 24 13.27 1.49 11.53
C ASP A 24 13.21 1.51 13.07
N GLN A 25 12.56 0.48 13.66
CA GLN A 25 12.47 0.35 15.12
C GLN A 25 13.82 0.08 15.83
N ASN A 26 14.89 -0.17 15.08
CA ASN A 26 16.24 -0.29 15.59
C ASN A 26 17.04 1.01 15.39
N ASN A 27 16.36 2.13 15.12
CA ASN A 27 16.92 3.46 14.83
C ASN A 27 17.83 3.50 13.58
N ARG A 28 17.71 2.54 12.65
CA ARG A 28 18.48 2.55 11.40
C ARG A 28 17.79 3.45 10.39
N LYS A 29 18.53 4.37 9.77
CA LYS A 29 18.01 5.27 8.72
C LYS A 29 17.46 4.45 7.55
N ILE A 30 16.19 4.64 7.25
CA ILE A 30 15.54 4.18 6.01
C ILE A 30 15.76 5.22 4.91
N GLY A 31 15.62 6.50 5.26
CA GLY A 31 15.82 7.62 4.36
C GLY A 31 15.21 8.91 4.91
N VAL A 32 15.00 9.88 4.05
CA VAL A 32 14.41 11.18 4.36
C VAL A 32 13.14 11.37 3.53
N VAL A 33 12.06 11.79 4.19
CA VAL A 33 10.78 12.09 3.52
C VAL A 33 10.96 13.23 2.53
N SER A 34 10.69 12.99 1.26
CA SER A 34 10.73 14.02 0.23
C SER A 34 9.34 14.56 -0.10
N GLN A 35 8.32 13.70 -0.13
CA GLN A 35 6.94 14.06 -0.45
C GLN A 35 5.97 13.45 0.54
N VAL A 36 4.90 14.18 0.82
CA VAL A 36 3.81 13.77 1.72
C VAL A 36 2.49 14.05 1.03
N TYR A 37 1.70 13.00 0.86
CA TYR A 37 0.31 13.08 0.43
C TYR A 37 -0.55 12.56 1.56
N ASP A 38 -1.03 13.46 2.41
CA ASP A 38 -1.90 13.13 3.55
C ASP A 38 -3.30 13.66 3.29
N ASN A 39 -4.18 12.77 2.87
CA ASN A 39 -5.59 13.02 2.57
C ASN A 39 -5.83 14.22 1.64
N THR A 40 -4.91 14.46 0.69
CA THR A 40 -4.92 15.58 -0.25
C THR A 40 -6.17 15.66 -1.14
N THR A 41 -6.89 14.54 -1.26
CA THR A 41 -8.12 14.42 -2.05
C THR A 41 -9.34 14.02 -1.26
N PHE A 42 -9.28 14.16 0.07
CA PHE A 42 -10.40 13.88 0.98
C PHE A 42 -10.91 12.43 0.87
N SER A 43 -10.03 11.51 0.46
CA SER A 43 -10.36 10.10 0.26
C SER A 43 -9.68 9.15 1.25
N GLY A 44 -8.91 9.70 2.19
CA GLY A 44 -8.19 8.98 3.25
C GLY A 44 -6.85 8.40 2.80
N GLU A 45 -6.34 8.76 1.62
CA GLU A 45 -5.04 8.30 1.15
C GLU A 45 -3.90 8.91 1.99
N GLN A 46 -2.91 8.10 2.34
CA GLN A 46 -1.73 8.55 3.07
C GLN A 46 -0.50 7.90 2.43
N VAL A 47 0.24 8.66 1.63
CA VAL A 47 1.35 8.17 0.81
C VAL A 47 2.59 9.04 1.04
N TYR A 48 3.73 8.41 1.28
CA TYR A 48 4.98 9.10 1.54
C TYR A 48 6.07 8.61 0.58
N ALA A 49 6.82 9.55 0.00
CA ALA A 49 8.04 9.24 -0.73
C ALA A 49 9.26 9.45 0.17
N VAL A 50 10.14 8.46 0.21
CA VAL A 50 11.37 8.47 1.00
C VAL A 50 12.56 8.24 0.09
N VAL A 51 13.54 9.14 0.16
CA VAL A 51 14.79 9.13 -0.62
C VAL A 51 15.99 9.17 0.31
N ASP A 52 17.19 8.83 -0.18
CA ASP A 52 18.37 8.87 0.69
C ASP A 52 18.80 10.31 1.03
N ASP A 53 18.74 11.20 0.04
CA ASP A 53 19.09 12.62 0.15
C ASP A 53 18.11 13.47 -0.68
N ARG A 54 17.59 14.54 -0.07
CA ARG A 54 16.64 15.49 -0.69
C ARG A 54 17.32 16.59 -1.49
N SER A 55 18.62 16.78 -1.32
CA SER A 55 19.39 17.79 -2.06
C SER A 55 19.68 17.36 -3.50
N ILE A 56 19.58 16.05 -3.78
CA ILE A 56 19.79 15.47 -5.10
C ILE A 56 18.58 15.79 -6.00
N PRO A 57 18.81 16.29 -7.24
CA PRO A 57 17.74 16.47 -8.23
C PRO A 57 16.96 15.17 -8.46
N GLY A 58 15.64 15.27 -8.67
CA GLY A 58 14.78 14.09 -8.79
C GLY A 58 15.20 13.10 -9.89
N GLU A 59 15.80 13.61 -10.98
CA GLU A 59 16.35 12.82 -12.07
C GLU A 59 17.61 12.00 -11.71
N ASP A 60 18.35 12.43 -10.69
CA ASP A 60 19.56 11.77 -10.21
C ASP A 60 19.29 10.81 -9.03
N VAL A 61 18.07 10.84 -8.48
CA VAL A 61 17.65 9.91 -7.43
C VAL A 61 17.62 8.48 -7.99
N LYS A 62 18.41 7.60 -7.38
CA LYS A 62 18.54 6.19 -7.81
C LYS A 62 17.41 5.29 -7.34
N GLU A 63 16.87 5.57 -6.16
CA GLU A 63 15.83 4.75 -5.53
C GLU A 63 14.87 5.61 -4.70
N VAL A 64 13.59 5.28 -4.76
CA VAL A 64 12.53 5.86 -3.93
C VAL A 64 11.80 4.72 -3.24
N THR A 65 11.62 4.85 -1.92
CA THR A 65 10.70 4.00 -1.17
C THR A 65 9.39 4.74 -0.98
N VAL A 66 8.30 4.15 -1.46
CA VAL A 66 6.93 4.67 -1.33
C VAL A 66 6.21 3.89 -0.24
N LEU A 67 5.77 4.59 0.79
CA LEU A 67 5.07 4.03 1.93
C LEU A 67 3.59 4.40 1.84
N PHE A 68 2.71 3.40 1.90
CA PHE A 68 1.27 3.55 1.92
C PHE A 68 0.75 3.21 3.31
N LYS A 69 0.24 4.21 4.02
CA LYS A 69 -0.20 4.05 5.40
C LYS A 69 -1.63 3.48 5.49
N GLY A 70 -1.83 2.62 6.49
CA GLY A 70 -3.13 2.03 6.83
C GLY A 70 -4.07 2.98 7.60
N SER A 71 -5.32 2.56 7.81
CA SER A 71 -6.43 3.42 8.27
C SER A 71 -6.45 3.84 9.74
N THR A 72 -5.56 3.36 10.62
CA THR A 72 -5.71 3.64 12.06
C THR A 72 -4.38 3.57 12.81
N SER A 73 -4.20 4.45 13.80
CA SER A 73 -3.05 4.49 14.72
C SER A 73 -2.86 3.12 15.41
N PRO A 74 -1.62 2.63 15.64
CA PRO A 74 -1.36 1.35 16.29
C PRO A 74 -2.00 1.26 17.66
N THR A 75 -2.14 2.40 18.33
CA THR A 75 -2.75 2.53 19.66
C THR A 75 -4.20 2.09 19.70
N ASP A 76 -4.96 2.32 18.64
CA ASP A 76 -6.40 1.99 18.61
C ASP A 76 -6.58 0.53 18.20
N PHE A 77 -5.75 0.06 17.25
CA PHE A 77 -5.65 -1.35 16.89
C PHE A 77 -5.16 -2.24 18.04
N LEU A 78 -4.25 -1.77 18.89
CA LEU A 78 -3.74 -2.52 20.05
C LEU A 78 -4.75 -2.60 21.21
N LYS A 79 -5.70 -1.66 21.29
CA LYS A 79 -6.71 -1.61 22.35
C LYS A 79 -7.90 -2.49 22.03
N ASP A 80 -8.39 -2.42 20.80
CA ASP A 80 -9.45 -3.29 20.32
C ASP A 80 -9.27 -3.63 18.84
N PRO A 81 -8.43 -4.63 18.53
CA PRO A 81 -8.16 -5.02 17.15
C PRO A 81 -9.39 -5.59 16.45
N VAL A 82 -10.37 -6.13 17.20
CA VAL A 82 -11.56 -6.73 16.62
C VAL A 82 -12.57 -5.65 16.25
N ASP A 83 -12.79 -4.67 17.13
CA ASP A 83 -13.73 -3.58 16.85
C ASP A 83 -13.20 -2.63 15.77
N VAL A 84 -11.91 -2.27 15.79
CA VAL A 84 -11.32 -1.45 14.69
C VAL A 84 -11.41 -2.17 13.35
N VAL A 85 -11.22 -3.49 13.34
CA VAL A 85 -11.38 -4.31 12.13
C VAL A 85 -12.82 -4.38 11.70
N ASN A 86 -13.77 -4.54 12.61
CA ASN A 86 -15.20 -4.59 12.30
C ASN A 86 -15.72 -3.23 11.82
N ASP A 87 -15.42 -2.14 12.52
CA ASP A 87 -15.82 -0.80 12.09
C ASP A 87 -15.20 -0.42 10.76
N TRP A 88 -13.93 -0.76 10.56
CA TRP A 88 -13.31 -0.66 9.24
C TRP A 88 -14.05 -1.52 8.22
N LEU A 89 -14.23 -2.84 8.47
CA LEU A 89 -14.76 -3.85 7.55
C LEU A 89 -16.24 -3.62 7.16
N PHE A 90 -17.04 -3.05 8.06
CA PHE A 90 -18.48 -2.96 7.91
C PHE A 90 -19.00 -1.51 7.79
N ASN A 91 -18.34 -0.53 8.42
CA ASN A 91 -18.97 0.77 8.68
C ASN A 91 -18.26 1.98 8.03
N ASP A 92 -16.94 2.12 8.16
CA ASP A 92 -16.27 3.43 7.97
C ASP A 92 -15.65 3.67 6.59
N LEU A 93 -15.23 2.64 5.86
CA LEU A 93 -14.61 2.82 4.55
C LEU A 93 -15.46 2.28 3.40
N PRO A 94 -15.68 3.05 2.32
CA PRO A 94 -16.32 2.55 1.10
C PRO A 94 -15.66 1.27 0.53
N MET A 95 -14.34 1.13 0.75
CA MET A 95 -13.56 -0.04 0.35
C MET A 95 -13.93 -1.30 1.13
N ALA A 96 -14.31 -1.15 2.39
CA ALA A 96 -14.62 -2.26 3.27
C ALA A 96 -15.93 -2.95 2.91
N LYS A 97 -16.95 -2.18 2.50
CA LYS A 97 -18.16 -2.73 1.88
C LYS A 97 -17.83 -3.58 0.67
N ASN A 98 -16.98 -3.09 -0.24
CA ASN A 98 -16.56 -3.87 -1.42
C ASN A 98 -15.88 -5.19 -1.04
N ILE A 99 -15.03 -5.17 0.00
CA ILE A 99 -14.40 -6.36 0.55
C ILE A 99 -15.41 -7.31 1.21
N PHE A 100 -16.34 -6.78 2.00
CA PHE A 100 -17.31 -7.57 2.74
C PHE A 100 -18.20 -8.37 1.76
N PHE A 101 -18.69 -7.73 0.70
CA PHE A 101 -19.46 -8.40 -0.34
C PHE A 101 -18.65 -9.44 -1.14
N MET A 102 -17.31 -9.34 -1.18
CA MET A 102 -16.47 -10.42 -1.73
C MET A 102 -16.48 -11.67 -0.84
N ASN A 103 -16.47 -11.50 0.47
CA ASN A 103 -16.45 -12.63 1.42
C ASN A 103 -17.79 -13.37 1.49
N ASP A 104 -18.91 -12.67 1.26
CA ASP A 104 -20.25 -13.22 1.53
C ASP A 104 -20.96 -13.81 0.29
N SER A 105 -20.59 -13.38 -0.93
CA SER A 105 -21.40 -13.70 -2.12
C SER A 105 -20.72 -14.58 -3.18
N GLY A 106 -19.39 -14.78 -3.13
CA GLY A 106 -18.65 -15.52 -4.16
C GLY A 106 -18.81 -14.98 -5.60
N ASN A 107 -19.51 -13.85 -5.76
CA ASN A 107 -19.97 -13.32 -7.04
C ASN A 107 -19.41 -11.90 -7.21
N PRO A 108 -18.26 -11.72 -7.89
CA PRO A 108 -17.48 -10.48 -7.95
C PRO A 108 -18.11 -9.37 -8.82
N PHE A 109 -19.42 -9.44 -9.08
CA PHE A 109 -20.08 -8.63 -10.13
C PHE A 109 -20.71 -7.33 -9.62
N TYR A 110 -20.90 -7.16 -8.31
CA TYR A 110 -21.45 -5.93 -7.74
C TYR A 110 -20.33 -5.09 -7.11
N ASN A 111 -19.93 -4.03 -7.84
CA ASN A 111 -18.91 -2.99 -7.53
C ASN A 111 -17.46 -3.27 -7.98
N LYS A 112 -17.25 -3.37 -9.31
CA LYS A 112 -15.91 -3.30 -9.96
C LYS A 112 -15.20 -1.92 -9.82
N ALA A 113 -15.82 -0.94 -9.18
CA ALA A 113 -15.23 0.39 -9.06
C ALA A 113 -14.29 0.44 -7.85
N ALA A 114 -13.00 0.60 -8.12
CA ALA A 114 -12.02 0.91 -7.07
C ALA A 114 -12.45 2.16 -6.28
N SER A 115 -12.25 2.13 -4.96
CA SER A 115 -12.60 3.27 -4.12
C SER A 115 -11.82 4.53 -4.51
N PRO A 116 -12.34 5.71 -4.15
CA PRO A 116 -11.59 6.96 -4.27
C PRO A 116 -10.19 6.87 -3.67
N GLN A 117 -10.02 6.25 -2.50
CA GLN A 117 -8.72 6.08 -1.82
C GLN A 117 -7.69 5.29 -2.63
N LEU A 118 -8.10 4.17 -3.26
CA LEU A 118 -7.21 3.38 -4.10
C LEU A 118 -6.78 4.17 -5.34
N LYS A 119 -7.73 4.88 -5.95
CA LYS A 119 -7.46 5.73 -7.12
C LYS A 119 -6.54 6.90 -6.76
N ALA A 120 -6.75 7.54 -5.62
CA ALA A 120 -5.89 8.60 -5.10
C ALA A 120 -4.48 8.06 -4.85
N SER A 121 -4.35 6.95 -4.13
CA SER A 121 -3.04 6.29 -3.90
C SER A 121 -2.31 5.93 -5.19
N SER A 122 -3.04 5.47 -6.22
CA SER A 122 -2.48 5.22 -7.55
C SER A 122 -2.02 6.50 -8.25
N ARG A 123 -2.76 7.61 -8.11
CA ARG A 123 -2.36 8.91 -8.64
C ARG A 123 -1.08 9.40 -7.96
N GLU A 124 -0.99 9.29 -6.64
CA GLU A 124 0.20 9.74 -5.90
C GLU A 124 1.44 8.90 -6.22
N LEU A 125 1.29 7.59 -6.42
CA LEU A 125 2.39 6.77 -6.92
C LEU A 125 2.88 7.28 -8.29
N ASN A 126 1.97 7.60 -9.21
CA ASN A 126 2.35 8.14 -10.52
C ASN A 126 3.05 9.50 -10.39
N ALA A 127 2.54 10.42 -9.57
CA ALA A 127 3.16 11.73 -9.34
C ALA A 127 4.58 11.61 -8.74
N ILE A 128 4.77 10.68 -7.78
CA ILE A 128 6.10 10.36 -7.24
C ILE A 128 7.01 9.80 -8.35
N MET A 129 6.49 8.89 -9.16
CA MET A 129 7.24 8.28 -10.26
C MET A 129 7.60 9.26 -11.39
N GLU A 130 6.82 10.32 -11.57
CA GLU A 130 7.11 11.45 -12.45
C GLU A 130 8.17 12.38 -11.87
N THR A 131 8.10 12.66 -10.57
CA THR A 131 9.13 13.46 -9.87
C THR A 131 10.50 12.78 -9.89
N TYR A 132 10.52 11.44 -9.83
CA TYR A 132 11.73 10.63 -9.83
C TYR A 132 11.77 9.70 -11.06
N PRO A 133 12.03 10.25 -12.27
CA PRO A 133 11.82 9.53 -13.53
C PRO A 133 12.79 8.36 -13.73
N ASN A 134 14.00 8.43 -13.16
CA ASN A 134 15.04 7.41 -13.30
C ASN A 134 15.13 6.43 -12.12
N ALA A 135 14.45 6.74 -11.02
CA ALA A 135 14.56 5.96 -9.79
C ALA A 135 13.94 4.57 -9.92
N LYS A 136 14.56 3.59 -9.27
CA LYS A 136 13.91 2.33 -8.89
C LYS A 136 12.93 2.59 -7.76
N ILE A 137 11.77 1.93 -7.80
CA ILE A 137 10.67 2.18 -6.86
C ILE A 137 10.44 0.95 -5.99
N LYS A 138 10.55 1.12 -4.68
CA LYS A 138 10.13 0.13 -3.68
C LYS A 138 8.80 0.59 -3.08
N LEU A 139 7.85 -0.31 -2.95
CA LEU A 139 6.55 -0.02 -2.35
C LEU A 139 6.41 -0.84 -1.07
N SER A 140 5.86 -0.23 -0.02
CA SER A 140 5.50 -0.92 1.21
C SER A 140 4.14 -0.42 1.69
N GLY A 141 3.32 -1.31 2.22
CA GLY A 141 2.10 -0.93 2.91
C GLY A 141 1.58 -2.03 3.83
N HIS A 142 1.02 -1.60 4.96
CA HIS A 142 0.42 -2.47 5.96
C HIS A 142 -1.11 -2.29 6.02
N SER A 143 -1.85 -3.37 6.28
CA SER A 143 -3.32 -3.33 6.41
C SER A 143 -3.95 -2.67 5.16
N LEU A 144 -4.78 -1.65 5.31
CA LEU A 144 -5.33 -0.89 4.18
C LEU A 144 -4.25 -0.27 3.26
N GLY A 145 -3.10 0.12 3.82
CA GLY A 145 -1.96 0.61 3.05
C GLY A 145 -1.44 -0.41 2.04
N GLY A 146 -1.48 -1.69 2.40
CA GLY A 146 -1.14 -2.77 1.46
C GLY A 146 -2.14 -2.91 0.33
N MET A 147 -3.41 -2.55 0.53
CA MET A 147 -4.40 -2.52 -0.55
C MET A 147 -4.13 -1.35 -1.50
N ASN A 148 -3.81 -0.18 -0.94
CA ASN A 148 -3.39 1.01 -1.70
C ASN A 148 -2.19 0.66 -2.59
N ALA A 149 -1.17 0.01 -2.04
CA ALA A 149 0.02 -0.42 -2.78
C ALA A 149 -0.29 -1.44 -3.89
N GLN A 150 -1.09 -2.48 -3.59
CA GLN A 150 -1.51 -3.49 -4.56
C GLN A 150 -2.26 -2.86 -5.74
N TYR A 151 -3.20 -1.94 -5.46
CA TYR A 151 -3.97 -1.29 -6.50
C TYR A 151 -3.10 -0.34 -7.33
N ALA A 152 -2.33 0.51 -6.65
CA ALA A 152 -1.47 1.50 -7.28
C ALA A 152 -0.51 0.85 -8.28
N VAL A 153 0.18 -0.23 -7.89
CA VAL A 153 1.11 -0.91 -8.78
C VAL A 153 0.40 -1.64 -9.93
N SER A 154 -0.78 -2.20 -9.68
CA SER A 154 -1.56 -2.93 -10.70
C SER A 154 -2.21 -1.98 -11.70
N ASN A 155 -2.36 -0.69 -11.35
CA ASN A 155 -2.97 0.35 -12.17
C ASN A 155 -1.96 1.16 -13.00
N ILE A 156 -0.65 0.86 -12.90
CA ILE A 156 0.39 1.47 -13.76
C ILE A 156 0.17 1.03 -15.21
N LYS A 157 -0.04 2.01 -16.10
CA LYS A 157 -0.26 1.77 -17.54
C LYS A 157 1.03 1.85 -18.35
N ASP A 158 1.95 2.74 -17.98
CA ASP A 158 3.22 2.87 -18.69
C ASP A 158 4.15 1.69 -18.36
N LYS A 159 4.51 0.92 -19.39
CA LYS A 159 5.44 -0.20 -19.26
C LYS A 159 6.85 0.23 -18.85
N LYS A 160 7.29 1.45 -19.18
CA LYS A 160 8.59 1.97 -18.74
C LYS A 160 8.56 2.26 -17.24
N ALA A 161 7.52 2.95 -16.76
CA ALA A 161 7.25 3.11 -15.33
C ALA A 161 7.20 1.76 -14.61
N LEU A 162 6.44 0.78 -15.11
CA LEU A 162 6.31 -0.55 -14.48
C LEU A 162 7.66 -1.29 -14.35
N LYS A 163 8.57 -1.13 -15.31
CA LYS A 163 9.93 -1.72 -15.23
C LYS A 163 10.78 -1.12 -14.11
N ARG A 164 10.45 0.07 -13.62
CA ARG A 164 11.14 0.73 -12.48
C ARG A 164 10.72 0.19 -11.12
N ILE A 165 9.56 -0.48 -11.03
CA ILE A 165 9.16 -1.19 -9.80
C ILE A 165 10.20 -2.25 -9.48
N ASN A 166 10.82 -2.14 -8.31
CA ASN A 166 11.86 -3.04 -7.83
C ASN A 166 11.27 -4.12 -6.92
N SER A 167 10.47 -3.72 -5.93
CA SER A 167 9.75 -4.63 -5.04
C SER A 167 8.47 -3.98 -4.50
N VAL A 168 7.50 -4.81 -4.16
CA VAL A 168 6.22 -4.42 -3.55
C VAL A 168 6.01 -5.30 -2.32
N HIS A 169 6.02 -4.70 -1.15
CA HIS A 169 5.92 -5.39 0.13
C HIS A 169 4.57 -5.13 0.77
N ILE A 170 3.78 -6.19 0.93
CA ILE A 170 2.40 -6.12 1.40
C ILE A 170 2.30 -6.84 2.74
N TYR A 171 2.01 -6.10 3.81
CA TYR A 171 1.96 -6.63 5.18
C TYR A 171 0.53 -6.71 5.70
N ASN A 172 0.09 -7.89 6.11
CA ASN A 172 -1.19 -8.12 6.78
C ASN A 172 -2.37 -7.36 6.13
N SER A 173 -2.39 -7.35 4.80
CA SER A 173 -3.35 -6.58 4.00
C SER A 173 -4.27 -7.55 3.28
N PRO A 174 -5.56 -7.22 3.08
CA PRO A 174 -6.47 -7.98 2.22
C PRO A 174 -5.93 -8.21 0.80
N ASP A 175 -6.33 -9.31 0.16
CA ASP A 175 -6.04 -9.60 -1.26
C ASP A 175 -7.10 -8.93 -2.14
N ILE A 176 -6.68 -7.90 -2.87
CA ILE A 176 -7.59 -7.17 -3.76
C ILE A 176 -7.62 -7.75 -5.17
N TYR A 177 -6.81 -8.76 -5.49
CA TYR A 177 -6.71 -9.35 -6.83
C TYR A 177 -8.07 -9.71 -7.46
N PRO A 178 -9.07 -10.27 -6.73
CA PRO A 178 -10.36 -10.58 -7.33
C PRO A 178 -11.20 -9.35 -7.72
N THR A 179 -10.86 -8.15 -7.22
CA THR A 179 -11.53 -6.88 -7.57
C THR A 179 -10.92 -6.19 -8.78
N LEU A 180 -9.70 -6.57 -9.16
CA LEU A 180 -8.97 -5.93 -10.25
C LEU A 180 -9.61 -6.23 -11.60
N THR A 181 -9.51 -5.27 -12.52
CA THR A 181 -9.90 -5.50 -13.91
C THR A 181 -8.99 -6.54 -14.57
N LYS A 182 -9.40 -7.08 -15.73
CA LYS A 182 -8.56 -8.00 -16.52
C LYS A 182 -7.19 -7.39 -16.86
N GLU A 183 -7.14 -6.09 -17.16
CA GLU A 183 -5.89 -5.39 -17.48
C GLU A 183 -5.01 -5.24 -16.25
N GLN A 184 -5.58 -4.82 -15.12
CA GLN A 184 -4.87 -4.70 -13.85
C GLN A 184 -4.32 -6.05 -13.37
N ASN A 185 -5.08 -7.13 -13.55
CA ASN A 185 -4.62 -8.49 -13.27
C ASN A 185 -3.42 -8.89 -14.15
N LYS A 186 -3.43 -8.54 -15.44
CA LYS A 186 -2.27 -8.76 -16.33
C LYS A 186 -1.05 -7.98 -15.86
N THR A 187 -1.23 -6.72 -15.45
CA THR A 187 -0.16 -5.89 -14.87
C THR A 187 0.40 -6.54 -13.60
N ALA A 188 -0.45 -6.89 -12.63
CA ALA A 188 -0.06 -7.55 -11.40
C ALA A 188 0.72 -8.85 -11.66
N TYR A 189 0.20 -9.70 -12.56
CA TYR A 189 0.83 -10.95 -12.94
C TYR A 189 2.22 -10.76 -13.56
N SER A 190 2.39 -9.71 -14.39
CA SER A 190 3.67 -9.43 -15.06
C SER A 190 4.81 -9.06 -14.10
N ILE A 191 4.48 -8.61 -12.88
CA ILE A 191 5.45 -8.27 -11.83
C ILE A 191 5.33 -9.17 -10.60
N LYS A 192 4.65 -10.32 -10.69
CA LYS A 192 4.37 -11.19 -9.54
C LYS A 192 5.61 -11.57 -8.72
N SER A 193 6.76 -11.75 -9.37
CA SER A 193 8.03 -12.08 -8.70
C SER A 193 8.58 -10.96 -7.83
N LYS A 194 8.07 -9.73 -8.00
CA LYS A 194 8.43 -8.54 -7.22
C LYS A 194 7.44 -8.26 -6.09
N ILE A 195 6.27 -8.90 -6.10
CA ILE A 195 5.22 -8.73 -5.08
C ILE A 195 5.45 -9.77 -3.99
N ILE A 196 5.70 -9.30 -2.78
CA ILE A 196 5.97 -10.14 -1.61
C ILE A 196 4.87 -9.86 -0.59
N VAL A 197 4.05 -10.89 -0.33
CA VAL A 197 2.93 -10.82 0.60
C VAL A 197 3.32 -11.50 1.90
N TYR A 198 3.24 -10.76 3.00
CA TYR A 198 3.43 -11.24 4.36
C TYR A 198 2.05 -11.27 5.01
N ALA A 199 1.43 -12.44 5.08
CA ALA A 199 0.12 -12.63 5.68
C ALA A 199 0.24 -13.54 6.89
N ASP A 200 -0.22 -13.08 8.05
CA ASP A 200 -0.41 -13.91 9.23
C ASP A 200 -1.79 -14.59 9.19
N PRO A 201 -1.88 -15.93 9.08
CA PRO A 201 -3.17 -16.63 9.08
C PRO A 201 -4.05 -16.37 10.31
N LYS A 202 -3.47 -15.90 11.42
CA LYS A 202 -4.21 -15.50 12.63
C LYS A 202 -4.76 -14.08 12.56
N ASP A 203 -4.27 -13.27 11.63
CA ASP A 203 -4.79 -11.95 11.33
C ASP A 203 -5.94 -12.07 10.31
N SER A 204 -7.16 -11.81 10.77
CA SER A 204 -8.38 -11.91 9.97
C SER A 204 -8.36 -10.97 8.76
N ILE A 205 -7.77 -9.77 8.87
CA ILE A 205 -7.62 -8.81 7.77
C ILE A 205 -6.72 -9.38 6.69
N SER A 206 -5.62 -10.02 7.08
CA SER A 206 -4.70 -10.63 6.12
C SER A 206 -5.32 -11.81 5.37
N MET A 207 -6.40 -12.40 5.87
CA MET A 207 -7.05 -13.55 5.23
C MET A 207 -8.23 -13.20 4.32
N VAL A 208 -8.68 -11.94 4.34
CA VAL A 208 -9.70 -11.41 3.44
C VAL A 208 -9.27 -11.54 1.97
N GLY A 209 -10.17 -12.02 1.11
CA GLY A 209 -9.91 -12.20 -0.33
C GLY A 209 -9.00 -13.39 -0.69
N ARG A 210 -8.47 -14.10 0.32
CA ARG A 210 -7.57 -15.26 0.15
C ARG A 210 -8.23 -16.61 0.41
N LYS A 211 -9.40 -16.65 1.06
CA LYS A 211 -10.13 -17.90 1.36
C LYS A 211 -10.46 -18.66 0.06
N GLY A 212 -10.16 -19.95 0.02
CA GLY A 212 -10.43 -20.84 -1.12
C GLY A 212 -9.30 -20.97 -2.16
N LYS A 213 -8.19 -20.23 -2.04
CA LYS A 213 -7.01 -20.42 -2.90
C LYS A 213 -5.99 -21.33 -2.21
N SER A 214 -5.81 -22.55 -2.71
CA SER A 214 -4.64 -23.37 -2.36
C SER A 214 -3.41 -22.76 -3.03
N TRP A 215 -2.41 -22.38 -2.25
CA TRP A 215 -1.11 -21.99 -2.77
C TRP A 215 -0.46 -23.22 -3.42
N LYS A 216 -0.32 -23.21 -4.75
CA LYS A 216 0.57 -24.11 -5.49
C LYS A 216 1.68 -23.28 -6.11
#